data_AF-A0A3A8QX83-F1
#
_entry.id   AF-A0A3A8QX83-F1
#
_cell.length_a   1.000
_cell.length_b   1.000
_cell.length_c   1.000
_cell.angle_alpha   90.00
_cell.angle_beta   90.00
_cell.angle_gamma   90.00
#
_symmetry.space_group_name_H-M   'P 1'
#
loop_
_entity.id
_entity.type
_entity.pdbx_description
1 polymer ?
#
loop_
_entity_poly.entity_id
_entity_poly.type
_entity_poly.pdbx_seq_one_letter_code
_entity_poly.pdbx_strand_id
1 'polypeptide(L)'
;MERTSSPSSKDLIARTRAFAAQDTARSVWALVSTYAALAGAVVLAVAAPWWPLRIAGGLIEALVLIRCFILFHDAMHGALLPKSPWAKALFQVQGLLTLTPSRIWNDTHNHHHANTARIAADSAGTFVTWTTEQWRQASGAQRLGYVVERHPVTLALGYFTAFLYSLCLQPFVKNPKRYWTSGLALALHVALSAAVWHFFGLGVYLTAFVGPLMAAYALGTYLFYAQHNFDDVSILPDAAWNHADAALEASSYMRFGPVMEWFTGNIGYHHVHHLNPRIPFYRLPEAMASIPELQGPHVTTLTLKDIVGCLRLNLWDPSLKRMVRYRDAQPAPAA
;
A
#
# COMPACT_ATOMS: atom_id res chain seq x y z
N MET A 1 -25.50 26.24 17.86
CA MET A 1 -24.43 25.29 18.24
C MET A 1 -23.18 25.73 17.51
N GLU A 2 -22.30 26.38 18.25
CA GLU A 2 -21.06 26.98 17.76
C GLU A 2 -20.14 25.85 17.28
N ARG A 3 -19.71 25.89 16.01
CA ARG A 3 -18.68 24.97 15.52
C ARG A 3 -17.40 25.33 16.27
N THR A 4 -17.01 24.51 17.25
CA THR A 4 -15.66 24.51 17.80
C THR A 4 -14.68 24.53 16.62
N SER A 5 -13.81 25.54 16.56
CA SER A 5 -12.80 25.66 15.51
C SER A 5 -12.04 24.34 15.40
N SER A 6 -12.09 23.70 14.22
CA SER A 6 -11.31 22.50 13.98
C SER A 6 -9.84 22.76 14.36
N PRO A 7 -9.18 21.88 15.12
CA PRO A 7 -7.80 22.09 15.53
C PRO A 7 -6.92 22.31 14.30
N SER A 8 -5.88 23.15 14.42
CA SER A 8 -4.97 23.32 13.30
C SER A 8 -4.31 21.98 12.95
N SER A 9 -3.98 21.76 11.68
CA SER A 9 -3.27 20.55 11.22
C SER A 9 -2.04 20.23 12.08
N LYS A 10 -1.33 21.27 12.54
CA LYS A 10 -0.16 21.15 13.43
C LYS A 10 -0.51 20.61 14.81
N ASP A 11 -1.62 21.04 15.40
CA ASP A 11 -2.06 20.60 16.74
C ASP A 11 -2.49 19.14 16.71
N LEU A 12 -3.21 18.75 15.67
CA LEU A 12 -3.64 17.36 15.51
C LEU A 12 -2.43 16.43 15.35
N ILE A 13 -1.47 16.79 14.48
CA ILE A 13 -0.20 16.06 14.35
C ILE A 13 0.57 16.02 15.67
N ALA A 14 0.62 17.12 16.43
CA ALA A 14 1.32 17.15 17.72
C ALA A 14 0.74 16.13 18.72
N ARG A 15 -0.58 15.97 18.76
CA ARG A 15 -1.27 14.99 19.64
C ARG A 15 -0.94 13.54 19.30
N THR A 16 -0.63 13.24 18.04
CA THR A 16 -0.21 11.88 17.63
C THR A 16 1.19 11.49 18.14
N ARG A 17 2.03 12.45 18.56
CA ARG A 17 3.44 12.18 18.91
C ARG A 17 3.60 11.22 20.09
N ALA A 18 2.66 11.22 21.04
CA ALA A 18 2.66 10.28 22.16
C ALA A 18 2.55 8.81 21.69
N PHE A 19 1.99 8.58 20.51
CA PHE A 19 1.83 7.27 19.89
C PHE A 19 3.03 6.85 19.02
N ALA A 20 3.94 7.77 18.71
CA ALA A 20 5.17 7.47 17.97
C ALA A 20 6.26 6.82 18.84
N ALA A 21 6.10 6.80 20.17
CA ALA A 21 7.02 6.08 21.04
C ALA A 21 6.96 4.58 20.77
N GLN A 22 8.12 3.98 20.57
CA GLN A 22 8.25 2.57 20.22
C GLN A 22 8.41 1.71 21.46
N ASP A 23 7.84 0.52 21.41
CA ASP A 23 8.09 -0.55 22.35
C ASP A 23 9.01 -1.58 21.68
N THR A 24 10.27 -1.66 22.14
CA THR A 24 11.28 -2.57 21.58
C THR A 24 10.84 -4.02 21.69
N ALA A 25 10.23 -4.42 22.81
CA ALA A 25 9.80 -5.81 23.02
C ALA A 25 8.66 -6.18 22.07
N ARG A 26 7.65 -5.31 21.92
CA ARG A 26 6.57 -5.51 20.93
C ARG A 26 7.11 -5.52 19.50
N SER A 27 8.07 -4.66 19.19
CA SER A 27 8.67 -4.57 17.85
C SER A 27 9.47 -5.83 17.51
N VAL A 28 10.30 -6.32 18.43
CA VAL A 28 11.05 -7.58 18.27
C VAL A 28 10.10 -8.78 18.20
N TRP A 29 9.08 -8.82 19.05
CA TRP A 29 8.05 -9.87 18.99
C TRP A 29 7.32 -9.87 17.65
N ALA A 30 6.89 -8.70 17.17
CA ALA A 30 6.23 -8.58 15.87
C ALA A 30 7.13 -9.11 14.75
N LEU A 31 8.43 -8.82 14.81
CA LEU A 31 9.39 -9.32 13.84
C LEU A 31 9.54 -10.84 13.91
N VAL A 32 9.87 -11.38 15.08
CA VAL A 32 10.11 -12.81 15.30
C VAL A 32 8.88 -13.64 14.95
N SER A 33 7.70 -13.23 15.43
CA SER A 33 6.44 -13.94 15.12
C SER A 33 6.12 -13.92 13.62
N THR A 34 6.41 -12.82 12.92
CA THR A 34 6.18 -12.72 11.47
C THR A 34 7.10 -13.63 10.69
N TYR A 35 8.42 -13.62 10.96
CA TYR A 35 9.34 -14.51 10.25
C TYR A 35 9.19 -15.98 10.63
N ALA A 36 8.80 -16.29 11.88
CA ALA A 36 8.46 -17.65 12.28
C ALA A 36 7.21 -18.16 11.51
N ALA A 37 6.17 -17.32 11.39
CA ALA A 37 4.99 -17.64 10.59
C ALA A 37 5.34 -17.80 9.10
N LEU A 38 6.21 -16.93 8.56
CA LEU A 38 6.67 -17.02 7.18
C LEU A 38 7.40 -18.34 6.94
N ALA A 39 8.37 -18.68 7.81
CA ALA A 39 9.11 -19.93 7.72
C ALA A 39 8.18 -21.15 7.83
N GLY A 40 7.22 -21.13 8.75
CA GLY A 40 6.22 -22.19 8.88
C GLY A 40 5.34 -22.34 7.62
N ALA A 41 4.90 -21.22 7.04
CA ALA A 41 4.10 -21.22 5.82
C ALA A 41 4.87 -21.75 4.62
N VAL A 42 6.14 -21.33 4.45
CA VAL A 42 7.04 -21.85 3.40
C VAL A 42 7.31 -23.34 3.59
N VAL A 43 7.59 -23.80 4.81
CA VAL A 43 7.78 -25.24 5.10
C VAL A 43 6.52 -26.02 4.72
N LEU A 44 5.33 -25.53 5.06
CA LEU A 44 4.07 -26.14 4.65
C LEU A 44 3.89 -26.15 3.13
N ALA A 45 4.21 -25.05 2.45
CA ALA A 45 4.11 -24.90 1.00
C ALA A 45 5.09 -25.81 0.22
N VAL A 46 6.24 -26.11 0.79
CA VAL A 46 7.32 -26.91 0.18
C VAL A 46 7.17 -28.39 0.52
N ALA A 47 7.06 -28.72 1.81
CA ALA A 47 7.28 -30.07 2.34
C ALA A 47 6.00 -30.89 2.51
N ALA A 48 4.81 -30.27 2.42
CA ALA A 48 3.57 -31.02 2.60
C ALA A 48 3.43 -32.13 1.55
N PRO A 49 2.99 -33.35 1.94
CA PRO A 49 2.85 -34.47 1.02
C PRO A 49 1.64 -34.32 0.08
N TRP A 50 0.63 -33.56 0.51
CA TRP A 50 -0.62 -33.36 -0.22
C TRP A 50 -0.67 -31.96 -0.85
N TRP A 51 -0.91 -31.88 -2.16
CA TRP A 51 -0.84 -30.63 -2.92
C TRP A 51 -1.78 -29.51 -2.43
N PRO A 52 -3.00 -29.77 -1.90
CA PRO A 52 -3.85 -28.72 -1.33
C PRO A 52 -3.26 -28.11 -0.06
N LEU A 53 -2.52 -28.87 0.76
CA LEU A 53 -1.80 -28.31 1.90
C LEU A 53 -0.67 -27.39 1.45
N ARG A 54 -0.02 -27.70 0.32
CA ARG A 54 0.97 -26.79 -0.26
C ARG A 54 0.35 -25.47 -0.69
N ILE A 55 -0.83 -25.51 -1.31
CA ILE A 55 -1.58 -24.30 -1.68
C ILE A 55 -2.00 -23.54 -0.42
N ALA A 56 -2.51 -24.21 0.61
CA ALA A 56 -2.86 -23.57 1.87
C ALA A 56 -1.63 -22.88 2.52
N GLY A 57 -0.47 -23.54 2.51
CA GLY A 57 0.80 -22.95 2.92
C GLY A 57 1.14 -21.70 2.12
N GLY A 58 1.03 -21.76 0.79
CA GLY A 58 1.29 -20.62 -0.09
C GLY A 58 0.32 -19.44 0.10
N LEU A 59 -0.95 -19.70 0.42
CA LEU A 59 -1.92 -18.65 0.74
C LEU A 59 -1.61 -17.99 2.09
N ILE A 60 -1.22 -18.77 3.09
CA ILE A 60 -0.75 -18.22 4.39
C ILE A 60 0.52 -17.42 4.17
N GLU A 61 1.47 -17.93 3.39
CA GLU A 61 2.70 -17.25 3.01
C GLU A 61 2.39 -15.89 2.37
N ALA A 62 1.44 -15.83 1.42
CA ALA A 62 1.02 -14.59 0.79
C ALA A 62 0.52 -13.54 1.80
N LEU A 63 -0.29 -13.97 2.78
CA LEU A 63 -0.78 -13.07 3.84
C LEU A 63 0.33 -12.63 4.81
N VAL A 64 1.28 -13.52 5.13
CA VAL A 64 2.44 -13.15 5.96
C VAL A 64 3.38 -12.22 5.21
N LEU A 65 3.55 -12.37 3.89
CA LEU A 65 4.35 -11.47 3.05
C LEU A 65 3.80 -10.04 3.08
N ILE A 66 2.47 -9.86 3.17
CA ILE A 66 1.86 -8.53 3.39
C ILE A 66 2.33 -7.96 4.73
N ARG A 67 2.30 -8.75 5.81
CA ARG A 67 2.82 -8.34 7.12
C ARG A 67 4.30 -8.00 7.07
N CYS A 68 5.12 -8.82 6.40
CA CYS A 68 6.54 -8.55 6.17
C CYS A 68 6.74 -7.18 5.51
N PHE A 69 5.96 -6.89 4.47
CA PHE A 69 5.99 -5.61 3.79
C PHE A 69 5.60 -4.44 4.71
N ILE A 70 4.59 -4.59 5.55
CA ILE A 70 4.19 -3.54 6.51
C ILE A 70 5.28 -3.28 7.56
N LEU A 71 5.92 -4.32 8.09
CA LEU A 71 7.06 -4.14 9.01
C LEU A 71 8.22 -3.42 8.33
N PHE A 72 8.51 -3.76 7.07
CA PHE A 72 9.51 -3.05 6.26
C PHE A 72 9.11 -1.58 6.05
N HIS A 73 7.86 -1.33 5.70
CA HIS A 73 7.29 0.00 5.49
C HIS A 73 7.41 0.87 6.76
N ASP A 74 7.03 0.35 7.92
CA ASP A 74 7.14 1.05 9.20
C ASP A 74 8.60 1.32 9.56
N ALA A 75 9.50 0.37 9.28
CA ALA A 75 10.94 0.58 9.47
C ALA A 75 11.47 1.70 8.56
N MET A 76 10.97 1.83 7.32
CA MET A 76 11.34 2.90 6.40
C MET A 76 10.84 4.28 6.86
N HIS A 77 9.72 4.34 7.59
CA HIS A 77 9.25 5.54 8.28
C HIS A 77 9.96 5.80 9.62
N GLY A 78 10.81 4.87 10.05
CA GLY A 78 11.49 4.92 11.35
C GLY A 78 10.58 4.59 12.54
N ALA A 79 9.40 4.03 12.29
CA ALA A 79 8.42 3.61 13.30
C ALA A 79 8.78 2.24 13.93
N LEU A 80 9.69 1.48 13.31
CA LEU A 80 10.08 0.15 13.80
C LEU A 80 11.60 0.00 13.88
N LEU A 81 12.14 -0.13 15.09
CA LEU A 81 13.56 -0.41 15.39
C LEU A 81 14.57 0.51 14.66
N PRO A 82 14.38 1.85 14.61
CA PRO A 82 15.13 2.77 13.75
C PRO A 82 16.62 2.87 14.11
N LYS A 83 16.98 2.55 15.35
CA LYS A 83 18.36 2.58 15.86
C LYS A 83 19.07 1.22 15.74
N SER A 84 18.39 0.18 15.26
CA SER A 84 18.95 -1.17 15.19
C SER A 84 19.68 -1.41 13.86
N PRO A 85 21.01 -1.66 13.87
CA PRO A 85 21.75 -1.94 12.64
C PRO A 85 21.36 -3.27 12.00
N TRP A 86 21.05 -4.30 12.81
CA TRP A 86 20.64 -5.60 12.30
C TRP A 86 19.23 -5.55 11.68
N ALA A 87 18.30 -4.78 12.27
CA ALA A 87 16.97 -4.62 11.70
C ALA A 87 17.05 -3.85 10.37
N LYS A 88 17.89 -2.80 10.33
CA LYS A 88 18.18 -2.09 9.08
C LYS A 88 18.71 -3.05 8.01
N ALA A 89 19.70 -3.88 8.31
CA ALA A 89 20.24 -4.85 7.35
C ALA A 89 19.17 -5.85 6.88
N LEU A 90 18.39 -6.41 7.80
CA LEU A 90 17.30 -7.32 7.51
C LEU A 90 16.29 -6.72 6.53
N PHE A 91 15.81 -5.49 6.78
CA PHE A 91 14.85 -4.83 5.91
C PHE A 91 15.42 -4.43 4.55
N GLN A 92 16.71 -4.10 4.47
CA GLN A 92 17.38 -3.90 3.17
C GLN A 92 17.41 -5.20 2.36
N VAL A 93 17.77 -6.32 2.98
CA VAL A 93 17.78 -7.63 2.33
C VAL A 93 16.36 -8.03 1.93
N GLN A 94 15.40 -7.94 2.84
CA GLN A 94 13.99 -8.24 2.53
C GLN A 94 13.52 -7.42 1.32
N GLY A 95 13.73 -6.10 1.33
CA GLY A 95 13.28 -5.25 0.22
C GLY A 95 13.90 -5.62 -1.12
N LEU A 96 15.15 -6.08 -1.16
CA LEU A 96 15.76 -6.61 -2.38
C LEU A 96 15.10 -7.92 -2.84
N LEU A 97 14.85 -8.85 -1.91
CA LEU A 97 14.26 -10.15 -2.19
C LEU A 97 12.77 -10.05 -2.58
N THR A 98 12.06 -9.04 -2.08
CA THR A 98 10.63 -8.83 -2.33
C THR A 98 10.35 -7.76 -3.39
N LEU A 99 11.31 -7.43 -4.26
CA LEU A 99 11.11 -6.44 -5.34
C LEU A 99 10.60 -5.07 -4.84
N THR A 100 11.01 -4.67 -3.64
CA THR A 100 10.74 -3.36 -3.04
C THR A 100 12.05 -2.72 -2.52
N PRO A 101 13.03 -2.42 -3.40
CA PRO A 101 14.29 -1.84 -2.97
C PRO A 101 14.05 -0.53 -2.20
N SER A 102 14.66 -0.41 -1.02
CA SER A 102 14.37 0.68 -0.07
C SER A 102 14.52 2.08 -0.65
N ARG A 103 15.47 2.30 -1.56
CA ARG A 103 15.74 3.64 -2.11
C ARG A 103 14.58 4.17 -2.94
N ILE A 104 14.15 3.41 -3.96
CA ILE A 104 13.02 3.82 -4.79
C ILE A 104 11.74 3.85 -3.98
N TRP A 105 11.54 2.87 -3.09
CA TRP A 105 10.41 2.85 -2.18
C TRP A 105 10.33 4.12 -1.31
N ASN A 106 11.43 4.52 -0.69
CA ASN A 106 11.45 5.73 0.14
C ASN A 106 11.25 7.00 -0.69
N ASP A 107 11.85 7.08 -1.87
CA ASP A 107 11.71 8.24 -2.76
C ASP A 107 10.24 8.42 -3.18
N THR A 108 9.56 7.35 -3.60
CA THR A 108 8.17 7.41 -4.08
C THR A 108 7.16 7.45 -2.94
N HIS A 109 7.32 6.64 -1.90
CA HIS A 109 6.35 6.57 -0.80
C HIS A 109 6.36 7.83 0.06
N ASN A 110 7.53 8.43 0.33
CA ASN A 110 7.57 9.71 1.05
C ASN A 110 6.98 10.84 0.21
N HIS A 111 7.13 10.79 -1.13
CA HIS A 111 6.44 11.71 -2.02
C HIS A 111 4.92 11.57 -1.89
N HIS A 112 4.40 10.33 -1.91
CA HIS A 112 2.98 10.05 -1.70
C HIS A 112 2.47 10.63 -0.38
N HIS A 113 3.14 10.36 0.75
CA HIS A 113 2.76 10.94 2.05
C HIS A 113 2.76 12.48 2.06
N ALA A 114 3.74 13.09 1.40
CA ALA A 114 3.85 14.55 1.32
C ALA A 114 2.82 15.21 0.39
N ASN A 115 2.21 14.45 -0.54
CA ASN A 115 1.37 15.00 -1.60
C ASN A 115 0.03 14.25 -1.77
N THR A 116 -0.38 13.46 -0.77
CA THR A 116 -1.62 12.68 -0.84
C THR A 116 -2.80 13.59 -1.17
N ALA A 117 -3.60 13.20 -2.17
CA ALA A 117 -4.82 13.88 -2.61
C ALA A 117 -4.66 15.36 -2.95
N ARG A 118 -3.49 15.72 -3.50
CA ARG A 118 -3.19 17.04 -4.03
C ARG A 118 -3.28 17.03 -5.56
N ILE A 119 -4.20 17.79 -6.13
CA ILE A 119 -4.50 17.75 -7.59
C ILE A 119 -3.26 18.03 -8.46
N ALA A 120 -2.41 18.97 -8.05
CA ALA A 120 -1.26 19.40 -8.86
C ALA A 120 -0.02 18.48 -8.74
N ALA A 121 -0.01 17.56 -7.78
CA ALA A 121 1.12 16.68 -7.57
C ALA A 121 1.13 15.53 -8.58
N ASP A 122 2.33 15.03 -8.90
CA ASP A 122 2.43 13.76 -9.60
C ASP A 122 2.01 12.60 -8.69
N SER A 123 1.77 11.43 -9.27
CA SER A 123 1.28 10.26 -8.53
C SER A 123 2.40 9.29 -8.16
N ALA A 124 3.63 9.77 -7.98
CA ALA A 124 4.73 8.91 -7.54
C ALA A 124 4.37 8.24 -6.20
N GLY A 125 4.39 6.91 -6.19
CA GLY A 125 4.06 6.10 -5.00
C GLY A 125 2.57 5.84 -4.80
N THR A 126 1.70 6.23 -5.75
CA THR A 126 0.26 5.97 -5.70
C THR A 126 -0.33 5.77 -7.10
N PHE A 127 -1.65 5.59 -7.18
CA PHE A 127 -2.38 5.50 -8.44
C PHE A 127 -2.85 6.88 -8.89
N VAL A 128 -2.66 7.19 -10.17
CA VAL A 128 -3.12 8.46 -10.73
C VAL A 128 -4.65 8.53 -10.62
N THR A 129 -5.17 9.65 -10.13
CA THR A 129 -6.61 9.94 -10.12
C THR A 129 -6.88 11.24 -10.86
N TRP A 130 -7.52 11.14 -12.02
CA TRP A 130 -7.86 12.29 -12.84
C TRP A 130 -9.18 12.92 -12.43
N THR A 131 -9.28 14.23 -12.62
CA THR A 131 -10.55 14.94 -12.56
C THR A 131 -11.41 14.65 -13.79
N THR A 132 -12.72 14.85 -13.69
CA THR A 132 -13.62 14.74 -14.87
C THR A 132 -13.23 15.73 -15.97
N GLU A 133 -12.65 16.88 -15.63
CA GLU A 133 -12.12 17.85 -16.59
C GLU A 133 -10.86 17.36 -17.30
N GLN A 134 -9.87 16.84 -16.55
CA GLN A 134 -8.66 16.24 -17.13
C GLN A 134 -9.02 15.10 -18.09
N TRP A 135 -9.99 14.27 -17.72
CA TRP A 135 -10.52 13.22 -18.59
C TRP A 135 -11.11 13.80 -19.89
N ARG A 136 -11.93 14.85 -19.81
CA ARG A 136 -12.54 15.49 -20.99
C ARG A 136 -11.50 16.12 -21.93
N GLN A 137 -10.44 16.69 -21.39
CA GLN A 137 -9.37 17.34 -22.17
C GLN A 137 -8.32 16.36 -22.72
N ALA A 138 -8.19 15.16 -22.13
CA ALA A 138 -7.23 14.16 -22.55
C ALA A 138 -7.55 13.57 -23.94
N SER A 139 -6.50 13.30 -24.72
CA SER A 139 -6.58 12.57 -25.98
C SER A 139 -6.97 11.09 -25.76
N GLY A 140 -7.40 10.41 -26.82
CA GLY A 140 -7.77 8.98 -26.74
C GLY A 140 -6.63 8.08 -26.22
N ALA A 141 -5.39 8.34 -26.62
CA ALA A 141 -4.22 7.59 -26.15
C ALA A 141 -3.93 7.83 -24.66
N GLN A 142 -4.04 9.08 -24.20
CA GLN A 142 -3.91 9.42 -22.78
C GLN A 142 -4.98 8.73 -21.94
N ARG A 143 -6.25 8.77 -22.39
CA ARG A 143 -7.36 8.06 -21.72
C ARG A 143 -7.13 6.56 -21.65
N LEU A 144 -6.64 5.94 -22.73
CA LEU A 144 -6.32 4.51 -22.73
C LEU A 144 -5.23 4.18 -21.70
N GLY A 145 -4.16 4.98 -21.62
CA GLY A 145 -3.11 4.82 -20.62
C GLY A 145 -3.67 4.87 -19.18
N TYR A 146 -4.53 5.85 -18.90
CA TYR A 146 -5.20 5.98 -17.61
C TYR A 146 -6.10 4.79 -17.27
N VAL A 147 -6.90 4.31 -18.23
CA VAL A 147 -7.75 3.12 -18.06
C VAL A 147 -6.91 1.88 -17.77
N VAL A 148 -5.82 1.68 -18.50
CA VAL A 148 -4.92 0.53 -18.30
C VAL A 148 -4.29 0.58 -16.92
N GLU A 149 -3.77 1.73 -16.48
CA GLU A 149 -3.14 1.89 -15.16
C GLU A 149 -4.11 1.50 -14.02
N ARG A 150 -5.37 1.92 -14.13
CA ARG A 150 -6.38 1.71 -13.09
C ARG A 150 -7.24 0.45 -13.27
N HIS A 151 -6.95 -0.36 -14.29
CA HIS A 151 -7.76 -1.55 -14.58
C HIS A 151 -7.61 -2.61 -13.47
N PRO A 152 -8.69 -3.31 -13.06
CA PRO A 152 -8.59 -4.36 -12.04
C PRO A 152 -7.56 -5.45 -12.35
N VAL A 153 -7.37 -5.78 -13.63
CA VAL A 153 -6.33 -6.74 -14.06
C VAL A 153 -4.92 -6.21 -13.79
N THR A 154 -4.68 -4.91 -13.96
CA THR A 154 -3.38 -4.28 -13.65
C THR A 154 -3.09 -4.37 -12.16
N LEU A 155 -4.10 -4.20 -11.30
CA LEU A 155 -3.98 -4.38 -9.85
C LEU A 155 -3.75 -5.86 -9.49
N ALA A 156 -4.50 -6.77 -10.10
CA ALA A 156 -4.35 -8.22 -9.89
C ALA A 156 -2.99 -8.75 -10.36
N LEU A 157 -2.41 -8.12 -11.38
CA LEU A 157 -1.05 -8.38 -11.88
C LEU A 157 0.01 -7.50 -11.19
N GLY A 158 -0.27 -7.00 -9.98
CA GLY A 158 0.62 -6.16 -9.18
C GLY A 158 2.06 -6.66 -9.14
N TYR A 159 2.27 -7.98 -9.13
CA TYR A 159 3.59 -8.57 -9.23
C TYR A 159 4.40 -8.12 -10.45
N PHE A 160 3.79 -8.12 -11.63
CA PHE A 160 4.45 -7.65 -12.84
C PHE A 160 4.42 -6.13 -12.96
N THR A 161 3.30 -5.50 -12.59
CA THR A 161 3.03 -4.08 -12.86
C THR A 161 3.66 -3.16 -11.80
N ALA A 162 3.29 -3.31 -10.53
CA ALA A 162 3.76 -2.45 -9.45
C ALA A 162 5.18 -2.82 -8.99
N PHE A 163 5.42 -4.09 -8.68
CA PHE A 163 6.66 -4.51 -8.01
C PHE A 163 7.82 -4.72 -8.99
N LEU A 164 7.64 -5.57 -10.01
CA LEU A 164 8.69 -5.85 -11.00
C LEU A 164 8.92 -4.65 -11.92
N TYR A 165 7.86 -4.06 -12.49
CA TYR A 165 8.02 -2.95 -13.42
C TYR A 165 8.23 -1.60 -12.71
N SER A 166 7.23 -1.10 -11.97
CA SER A 166 7.27 0.28 -11.44
C SER A 166 8.30 0.49 -10.32
N LEU A 167 8.50 -0.49 -9.44
CA LEU A 167 9.49 -0.40 -8.37
C LEU A 167 10.87 -0.91 -8.75
N CYS A 168 11.02 -1.66 -9.86
CA CYS A 168 12.33 -2.19 -10.23
C CYS A 168 12.80 -1.82 -11.64
N LEU A 169 12.13 -2.29 -12.70
CA LEU A 169 12.63 -2.13 -14.07
C LEU A 169 12.64 -0.67 -14.53
N GLN A 170 11.51 0.02 -14.37
CA GLN A 170 11.36 1.39 -14.82
C GLN A 170 12.36 2.36 -14.15
N PRO A 171 12.52 2.40 -12.81
CA PRO A 171 13.48 3.29 -12.17
C PRO A 171 14.93 2.94 -12.54
N PHE A 172 15.27 1.65 -12.64
CA PHE A 172 16.61 1.23 -13.06
C PHE A 172 16.94 1.69 -14.48
N VAL A 173 16.02 1.52 -15.44
CA VAL A 173 16.22 1.97 -16.83
C VAL A 173 16.32 3.50 -16.90
N LYS A 174 15.48 4.23 -16.17
CA LYS A 174 15.47 5.70 -16.18
C LYS A 174 16.72 6.32 -15.56
N ASN A 175 17.23 5.75 -14.46
CA ASN A 175 18.41 6.27 -13.77
C ASN A 175 19.19 5.15 -13.05
N PRO A 176 20.01 4.36 -13.78
CA PRO A 176 20.63 3.16 -13.24
C PRO A 176 21.64 3.46 -12.12
N LYS A 177 22.31 4.61 -12.14
CA LYS A 177 23.23 5.03 -11.07
C LYS A 177 22.50 5.31 -9.77
N ARG A 178 21.36 6.00 -9.82
CA ARG A 178 20.55 6.30 -8.62
C ARG A 178 19.87 5.03 -8.09
N TYR A 179 19.27 4.25 -8.99
CA TYR A 179 18.42 3.11 -8.65
C TYR A 179 19.08 1.75 -8.94
N TRP A 180 20.39 1.63 -8.73
CA TRP A 180 21.11 0.38 -8.97
C TRP A 180 20.56 -0.81 -8.16
N THR A 181 20.04 -0.55 -6.94
CA THR A 181 19.39 -1.58 -6.10
C THR A 181 18.12 -2.15 -6.73
N SER A 182 17.47 -1.39 -7.61
CA SER A 182 16.31 -1.86 -8.39
C SER A 182 16.72 -2.88 -9.45
N GLY A 183 17.85 -2.63 -10.14
CA GLY A 183 18.45 -3.61 -11.04
C GLY A 183 18.99 -4.84 -10.31
N LEU A 184 19.61 -4.66 -9.14
CA LEU A 184 20.05 -5.77 -8.29
C LEU A 184 18.87 -6.63 -7.84
N ALA A 185 17.77 -6.03 -7.38
CA ALA A 185 16.57 -6.76 -6.98
C ALA A 185 16.02 -7.63 -8.13
N LEU A 186 15.95 -7.10 -9.35
CA LEU A 186 15.54 -7.89 -10.53
C LEU A 186 16.48 -9.06 -10.80
N ALA A 187 17.79 -8.82 -10.81
CA ALA A 187 18.77 -9.86 -11.07
C ALA A 187 18.71 -10.98 -10.02
N LEU A 188 18.63 -10.61 -8.73
CA LEU A 188 18.46 -11.56 -7.63
C LEU A 188 17.15 -12.32 -7.76
N HIS A 189 16.06 -11.64 -8.10
CA HIS A 189 14.75 -12.28 -8.23
C HIS A 189 14.71 -13.29 -9.37
N VAL A 190 15.30 -12.96 -10.52
CA VAL A 190 15.45 -13.90 -11.65
C VAL A 190 16.34 -15.08 -11.28
N ALA A 191 17.47 -14.84 -10.62
CA ALA A 191 18.38 -15.90 -10.17
C ALA A 191 17.70 -16.83 -9.15
N LEU A 192 16.97 -16.28 -8.18
CA LEU A 192 16.21 -17.04 -7.19
C LEU A 192 15.08 -17.83 -7.85
N SER A 193 14.32 -17.21 -8.76
CA SER A 193 13.29 -17.89 -9.53
C SER A 193 13.84 -19.09 -10.30
N ALA A 194 14.98 -18.93 -10.98
CA ALA A 194 15.63 -20.00 -11.71
C ALA A 194 16.15 -21.09 -10.77
N ALA A 195 16.76 -20.72 -9.64
CA ALA A 195 17.26 -21.67 -8.64
C ALA A 195 16.11 -22.47 -8.01
N VAL A 196 15.04 -21.81 -7.56
CA VAL A 196 13.89 -22.49 -6.95
C VAL A 196 13.26 -23.48 -7.92
N TRP A 197 13.04 -23.07 -9.18
CA TRP A 197 12.55 -24.00 -10.19
C TRP A 197 13.54 -25.15 -10.41
N HIS A 198 14.81 -24.87 -10.66
CA HIS A 198 15.80 -25.90 -10.99
C HIS A 198 15.97 -26.94 -9.88
N PHE A 199 16.08 -26.52 -8.61
CA PHE A 199 16.38 -27.41 -7.49
C PHE A 199 15.14 -28.04 -6.84
N PHE A 200 13.97 -27.37 -6.89
CA PHE A 200 12.76 -27.83 -6.19
C PHE A 200 11.58 -28.16 -7.13
N GLY A 201 11.73 -27.89 -8.42
CA GLY A 201 10.75 -28.20 -9.46
C GLY A 201 9.60 -27.20 -9.55
N LEU A 202 8.79 -27.36 -10.60
CA LEU A 202 7.69 -26.45 -10.94
C LEU A 202 6.62 -26.38 -9.82
N GLY A 203 6.31 -27.51 -9.17
CA GLY A 203 5.31 -27.55 -8.11
C GLY A 203 5.65 -26.61 -6.95
N VAL A 204 6.86 -26.72 -6.41
CA VAL A 204 7.34 -25.85 -5.32
C VAL A 204 7.47 -24.40 -5.80
N TYR A 205 7.99 -24.18 -7.01
CA TYR A 205 8.07 -22.85 -7.60
C TYR A 205 6.70 -22.16 -7.64
N LEU A 206 5.63 -22.88 -8.02
CA LEU A 206 4.28 -22.33 -8.04
C LEU A 206 3.68 -22.15 -6.64
N THR A 207 3.84 -23.12 -5.73
CA THR A 207 3.14 -23.09 -4.43
C THR A 207 3.86 -22.32 -3.33
N ALA A 208 5.19 -22.17 -3.40
CA ALA A 208 6.03 -21.60 -2.34
C ALA A 208 6.95 -20.47 -2.80
N PHE A 209 6.79 -19.99 -4.03
CA PHE A 209 7.57 -18.85 -4.53
C PHE A 209 6.71 -17.89 -5.36
N VAL A 210 6.46 -18.18 -6.64
CA VAL A 210 5.79 -17.20 -7.52
C VAL A 210 4.31 -17.03 -7.19
N GLY A 211 3.59 -18.11 -6.83
CA GLY A 211 2.17 -18.04 -6.50
C GLY A 211 1.88 -17.18 -5.26
N PRO A 212 2.55 -17.42 -4.11
CA PRO A 212 2.41 -16.58 -2.93
C PRO A 212 2.76 -15.11 -3.18
N LEU A 213 3.83 -14.84 -3.93
CA LEU A 213 4.21 -13.47 -4.32
C LEU A 213 3.13 -12.81 -5.18
N MET A 214 2.60 -13.51 -6.18
CA MET A 214 1.50 -13.00 -7.02
C MET A 214 0.27 -12.66 -6.18
N ALA A 215 -0.13 -13.55 -5.27
CA ALA A 215 -1.28 -13.32 -4.39
C ALA A 215 -1.05 -12.15 -3.42
N ALA A 216 0.12 -12.11 -2.76
CA ALA A 216 0.49 -11.04 -1.84
C ALA A 216 0.50 -9.68 -2.54
N TYR A 217 1.08 -9.62 -3.74
CA TYR A 217 1.24 -8.36 -4.47
C TYR A 217 -0.06 -7.90 -5.09
N ALA A 218 -0.92 -8.81 -5.57
CA ALA A 218 -2.28 -8.46 -5.99
C ALA A 218 -3.07 -7.83 -4.84
N LEU A 219 -3.06 -8.47 -3.66
CA LEU A 219 -3.76 -7.95 -2.48
C LEU A 219 -3.13 -6.64 -1.99
N GLY A 220 -1.80 -6.55 -1.87
CA GLY A 220 -1.11 -5.33 -1.45
C GLY A 220 -1.37 -4.15 -2.38
N THR A 221 -1.37 -4.38 -3.70
CA THR A 221 -1.67 -3.37 -4.72
C THR A 221 -3.12 -2.89 -4.60
N TYR A 222 -4.06 -3.82 -4.37
CA TYR A 222 -5.46 -3.48 -4.10
C TYR A 222 -5.64 -2.72 -2.78
N LEU A 223 -4.94 -3.08 -1.70
CA LEU A 223 -5.01 -2.37 -0.42
C LEU A 223 -4.58 -0.90 -0.60
N PHE A 224 -3.42 -0.65 -1.22
CA PHE A 224 -2.95 0.71 -1.53
C PHE A 224 -3.96 1.49 -2.37
N TYR A 225 -4.57 0.84 -3.36
CA TYR A 225 -5.60 1.46 -4.21
C TYR A 225 -6.85 1.82 -3.38
N ALA A 226 -7.48 0.84 -2.73
CA ALA A 226 -8.74 1.00 -2.03
C ALA A 226 -8.65 1.95 -0.82
N GLN A 227 -7.47 2.04 -0.20
CA GLN A 227 -7.25 2.94 0.92
C GLN A 227 -7.33 4.43 0.54
N HIS A 228 -7.18 4.77 -0.75
CA HIS A 228 -7.29 6.14 -1.30
C HIS A 228 -8.34 6.26 -2.42
N ASN A 229 -9.15 5.23 -2.63
CA ASN A 229 -10.09 5.17 -3.74
C ASN A 229 -11.48 4.70 -3.28
N PHE A 230 -12.23 5.64 -2.72
CA PHE A 230 -13.57 5.44 -2.17
C PHE A 230 -14.47 6.61 -2.57
N ASP A 231 -15.79 6.45 -2.41
CA ASP A 231 -16.79 7.33 -3.06
C ASP A 231 -16.60 8.79 -2.67
N ASP A 232 -16.51 9.07 -1.38
CA ASP A 232 -16.43 10.39 -0.77
C ASP A 232 -14.99 10.86 -0.47
N VAL A 233 -13.99 10.31 -1.16
CA VAL A 233 -12.60 10.76 -1.04
C VAL A 233 -12.47 12.25 -1.37
N SER A 234 -11.85 13.00 -0.47
CA SER A 234 -11.59 14.42 -0.68
C SER A 234 -10.26 14.62 -1.38
N ILE A 235 -10.30 15.20 -2.58
CA ILE A 235 -9.10 15.65 -3.30
C ILE A 235 -9.09 17.18 -3.28
N LEU A 236 -8.00 17.75 -2.77
CA LEU A 236 -7.93 19.18 -2.48
C LEU A 236 -7.10 19.92 -3.55
N PRO A 237 -7.55 21.11 -3.99
CA PRO A 237 -6.70 22.01 -4.73
C PRO A 237 -5.58 22.55 -3.83
N ASP A 238 -4.44 22.88 -4.43
CA ASP A 238 -3.22 23.29 -3.72
C ASP A 238 -3.42 24.39 -2.67
N ALA A 239 -4.24 25.41 -2.97
CA ALA A 239 -4.48 26.53 -2.08
C ALA A 239 -5.25 26.14 -0.80
N ALA A 240 -6.02 25.04 -0.84
CA ALA A 240 -6.78 24.53 0.30
C ALA A 240 -6.12 23.30 0.95
N TRP A 241 -5.03 22.80 0.37
CA TRP A 241 -4.40 21.56 0.83
C TRP A 241 -3.66 21.78 2.16
N ASN A 242 -3.94 20.90 3.11
CA ASN A 242 -3.09 20.72 4.29
C ASN A 242 -3.00 19.24 4.63
N HIS A 243 -1.91 18.87 5.32
CA HIS A 243 -1.57 17.48 5.57
C HIS A 243 -2.60 16.73 6.43
N ALA A 244 -3.16 17.39 7.45
CA ALA A 244 -4.10 16.71 8.35
C ALA A 244 -5.42 16.39 7.63
N ASP A 245 -5.98 17.36 6.91
CA ASP A 245 -7.23 17.15 6.17
C ASP A 245 -7.02 16.13 5.04
N ALA A 246 -5.89 16.19 4.33
CA ALA A 246 -5.56 15.18 3.32
C ALA A 246 -5.42 13.77 3.93
N ALA A 247 -4.83 13.66 5.12
CA ALA A 247 -4.72 12.37 5.81
C ALA A 247 -6.08 11.81 6.24
N LEU A 248 -6.98 12.65 6.78
CA LEU A 248 -8.27 12.21 7.31
C LEU A 248 -9.35 12.00 6.24
N GLU A 249 -9.39 12.87 5.25
CA GLU A 249 -10.48 12.92 4.27
C GLU A 249 -10.13 12.22 2.95
N ALA A 250 -8.84 11.95 2.72
CA ALA A 250 -8.38 11.29 1.51
C ALA A 250 -7.74 9.90 1.73
N SER A 251 -7.82 9.41 2.96
CA SER A 251 -7.42 8.05 3.34
C SER A 251 -8.56 7.41 4.14
N SER A 252 -8.80 6.12 3.92
CA SER A 252 -9.88 5.41 4.60
C SER A 252 -9.38 4.58 5.79
N TYR A 253 -10.30 4.25 6.69
CA TYR A 253 -10.16 3.17 7.64
C TYR A 253 -10.70 1.88 7.02
N MET A 254 -9.81 0.97 6.61
CA MET A 254 -10.21 -0.36 6.17
C MET A 254 -10.47 -1.25 7.39
N ARG A 255 -11.74 -1.58 7.62
CA ARG A 255 -12.15 -2.38 8.78
C ARG A 255 -11.82 -3.86 8.57
N PHE A 256 -10.93 -4.37 9.40
CA PHE A 256 -10.54 -5.77 9.43
C PHE A 256 -11.05 -6.47 10.71
N GLY A 257 -11.17 -7.79 10.66
CA GLY A 257 -11.26 -8.61 11.87
C GLY A 257 -9.86 -8.93 12.42
N PRO A 258 -9.74 -9.44 13.66
CA PRO A 258 -8.46 -9.59 14.36
C PRO A 258 -7.42 -10.44 13.63
N VAL A 259 -7.88 -11.45 12.86
CA VAL A 259 -7.01 -12.28 12.03
C VAL A 259 -6.36 -11.45 10.92
N MET A 260 -7.16 -10.66 10.19
CA MET A 260 -6.65 -9.82 9.12
C MET A 260 -5.86 -8.63 9.67
N GLU A 261 -6.24 -8.07 10.82
CA GLU A 261 -5.43 -7.04 11.50
C GLU A 261 -4.01 -7.52 11.82
N TRP A 262 -3.85 -8.82 12.14
CA TRP A 262 -2.53 -9.42 12.26
C TRP A 262 -1.82 -9.47 10.91
N PHE A 263 -2.40 -10.08 9.87
CA PHE A 263 -1.74 -10.19 8.56
C PHE A 263 -1.45 -8.83 7.89
N THR A 264 -2.33 -7.85 8.08
CA THR A 264 -2.19 -6.51 7.53
C THR A 264 -1.59 -5.54 8.53
N GLY A 265 -1.03 -6.02 9.65
CA GLY A 265 -0.38 -5.21 10.67
C GLY A 265 -1.09 -3.89 10.92
N ASN A 266 -2.39 -3.89 11.22
CA ASN A 266 -3.20 -2.68 11.44
C ASN A 266 -3.10 -1.56 10.38
N ILE A 267 -2.59 -1.80 9.17
CA ILE A 267 -2.48 -0.76 8.13
C ILE A 267 -3.86 -0.25 7.70
N GLY A 268 -4.93 -0.98 8.01
CA GLY A 268 -6.30 -0.54 7.84
C GLY A 268 -6.59 0.81 8.50
N TYR A 269 -5.90 1.17 9.59
CA TYR A 269 -5.93 2.50 10.24
C TYR A 269 -5.15 3.55 9.41
N HIS A 270 -5.42 3.60 8.11
CA HIS A 270 -4.56 4.27 7.13
C HIS A 270 -4.61 5.79 7.24
N HIS A 271 -5.77 6.35 7.59
CA HIS A 271 -5.91 7.78 7.89
C HIS A 271 -5.05 8.21 9.08
N VAL A 272 -4.96 7.36 10.12
CA VAL A 272 -4.06 7.59 11.26
C VAL A 272 -2.61 7.50 10.85
N HIS A 273 -2.28 6.50 10.02
CA HIS A 273 -0.94 6.32 9.47
C HIS A 273 -0.50 7.51 8.61
N HIS A 274 -1.36 7.99 7.71
CA HIS A 274 -1.08 9.18 6.90
C HIS A 274 -0.93 10.44 7.76
N LEU A 275 -1.68 10.56 8.85
CA LEU A 275 -1.55 11.71 9.75
C LEU A 275 -0.18 11.73 10.44
N ASN A 276 0.34 10.57 10.84
CA ASN A 276 1.70 10.45 11.36
C ASN A 276 2.28 9.05 11.11
N PRO A 277 3.09 8.88 10.04
CA PRO A 277 3.63 7.58 9.66
C PRO A 277 4.73 7.06 10.60
N ARG A 278 5.09 7.83 11.64
CA ARG A 278 6.01 7.39 12.70
C ARG A 278 5.32 6.65 13.83
N ILE A 279 3.99 6.58 13.84
CA ILE A 279 3.26 5.71 14.77
C ILE A 279 3.51 4.26 14.34
N PRO A 280 4.07 3.39 15.21
CA PRO A 280 4.21 1.98 14.88
C PRO A 280 2.84 1.36 14.67
N PHE A 281 2.71 0.44 13.73
CA PHE A 281 1.42 -0.17 13.38
C PHE A 281 0.62 -0.71 14.57
N TYR A 282 1.30 -1.27 15.58
CA TYR A 282 0.66 -1.81 16.79
C TYR A 282 0.07 -0.74 17.72
N ARG A 283 0.34 0.55 17.48
CA ARG A 283 -0.20 1.70 18.23
C ARG A 283 -1.19 2.53 17.42
N LEU A 284 -1.42 2.24 16.14
CA LEU A 284 -2.45 2.91 15.34
C LEU A 284 -3.85 2.81 15.99
N PRO A 285 -4.28 1.64 16.52
CA PRO A 285 -5.56 1.56 17.23
C PRO A 285 -5.61 2.42 18.50
N GLU A 286 -4.51 2.47 19.27
CA GLU A 286 -4.37 3.30 20.48
C GLU A 286 -4.52 4.79 20.13
N ALA A 287 -3.87 5.22 19.05
CA ALA A 287 -3.92 6.60 18.56
C ALA A 287 -5.34 6.96 18.10
N MET A 288 -5.98 6.11 17.29
CA MET A 288 -7.36 6.31 16.85
C MET A 288 -8.28 6.49 18.06
N ALA A 289 -8.27 5.52 18.99
CA ALA A 289 -9.13 5.51 20.18
C ALA A 289 -8.97 6.73 21.10
N SER A 290 -7.78 7.35 21.11
CA SER A 290 -7.47 8.44 22.04
C SER A 290 -7.71 9.84 21.48
N ILE A 291 -7.96 9.97 20.17
CA ILE A 291 -8.07 11.27 19.49
C ILE A 291 -9.46 11.36 18.84
N PRO A 292 -10.39 12.18 19.38
CA PRO A 292 -11.75 12.31 18.87
C PRO A 292 -11.86 12.57 17.37
N GLU A 293 -10.96 13.35 16.81
CA GLU A 293 -10.93 13.69 15.38
C GLU A 293 -10.61 12.48 14.48
N LEU A 294 -10.07 11.40 15.03
CA LEU A 294 -9.79 10.17 14.29
C LEU A 294 -10.96 9.18 14.28
N GLN A 295 -12.05 9.48 15.01
CA GLN A 295 -13.18 8.57 15.24
C GLN A 295 -14.25 8.60 14.14
N GLY A 296 -14.20 9.56 13.21
CA GLY A 296 -15.13 9.66 12.08
C GLY A 296 -14.50 9.35 10.71
N PRO A 297 -13.77 8.23 10.51
CA PRO A 297 -13.12 7.98 9.24
C PRO A 297 -14.10 7.49 8.17
N HIS A 298 -13.70 7.70 6.92
CA HIS A 298 -14.26 6.99 5.76
C HIS A 298 -13.98 5.49 5.89
N VAL A 299 -15.00 4.64 5.91
CA VAL A 299 -14.83 3.20 6.17
C VAL A 299 -14.87 2.40 4.87
N THR A 300 -13.86 1.58 4.64
CA THR A 300 -13.82 0.59 3.54
C THR A 300 -13.74 -0.83 4.10
N THR A 301 -14.11 -1.83 3.29
CA THR A 301 -14.00 -3.25 3.67
C THR A 301 -13.50 -4.11 2.51
N LEU A 302 -13.17 -5.38 2.81
CA LEU A 302 -12.88 -6.40 1.80
C LEU A 302 -14.11 -7.22 1.38
N THR A 303 -15.33 -6.74 1.63
CA THR A 303 -16.51 -7.42 1.08
C THR A 303 -16.51 -7.29 -0.45
N LEU A 304 -17.01 -8.31 -1.16
CA LEU A 304 -17.06 -8.28 -2.62
C LEU A 304 -17.82 -7.07 -3.15
N LYS A 305 -18.87 -6.63 -2.45
CA LYS A 305 -19.64 -5.42 -2.78
C LYS A 305 -18.76 -4.18 -2.77
N ASP A 306 -17.98 -3.98 -1.71
CA ASP A 306 -17.14 -2.79 -1.55
C ASP A 306 -15.94 -2.84 -2.52
N ILE A 307 -15.36 -4.03 -2.76
CA ILE A 307 -14.32 -4.21 -3.77
C ILE A 307 -14.84 -3.81 -5.16
N VAL A 308 -15.98 -4.35 -5.58
CA VAL A 308 -16.59 -4.01 -6.87
C VAL A 308 -17.01 -2.54 -6.93
N GLY A 309 -17.46 -1.97 -5.81
CA GLY A 309 -17.77 -0.54 -5.69
C GLY A 309 -16.53 0.32 -5.95
N CYS A 310 -15.45 0.07 -5.20
CA CYS A 310 -14.16 0.74 -5.31
C CYS A 310 -13.60 0.68 -6.75
N LEU A 311 -13.55 -0.50 -7.36
CA LEU A 311 -13.00 -0.68 -8.71
C LEU A 311 -13.80 0.01 -9.83
N ARG A 312 -15.05 0.42 -9.55
CA ARG A 312 -15.88 1.20 -10.48
C ARG A 312 -15.66 2.72 -10.34
N LEU A 313 -14.97 3.17 -9.30
CA LEU A 313 -14.65 4.58 -9.07
C LEU A 313 -13.41 4.95 -9.88
N ASN A 314 -13.61 5.79 -10.90
CA ASN A 314 -12.60 5.99 -11.94
C ASN A 314 -12.02 7.39 -11.97
N LEU A 315 -12.84 8.41 -11.74
CA LEU A 315 -12.48 9.82 -11.87
C LEU A 315 -12.98 10.57 -10.65
N TRP A 316 -12.34 11.66 -10.27
CA TRP A 316 -12.86 12.55 -9.25
C TRP A 316 -13.62 13.72 -9.88
N ASP A 317 -14.83 14.01 -9.42
CA ASP A 317 -15.61 15.16 -9.90
C ASP A 317 -15.52 16.34 -8.91
N PRO A 318 -14.87 17.46 -9.27
CA PRO A 318 -14.73 18.61 -8.38
C PRO A 318 -16.05 19.26 -7.96
N SER A 319 -17.09 19.19 -8.80
CA SER A 319 -18.39 19.80 -8.53
C SER A 319 -19.19 18.98 -7.52
N LEU A 320 -19.12 17.65 -7.64
CA LEU A 320 -19.80 16.72 -6.72
C LEU A 320 -18.95 16.37 -5.49
N LYS A 321 -17.64 16.71 -5.51
CA LYS A 321 -16.65 16.38 -4.48
C LYS A 321 -16.61 14.90 -4.14
N ARG A 322 -16.64 14.05 -5.16
CA ARG A 322 -16.66 12.59 -5.01
C ARG A 322 -16.09 11.89 -6.23
N MET A 323 -15.80 10.61 -6.09
CA MET A 323 -15.46 9.76 -7.22
C MET A 323 -16.70 9.42 -8.06
N VAL A 324 -16.48 9.29 -9.37
CA VAL A 324 -17.50 8.97 -10.37
C VAL A 324 -16.94 7.96 -11.39
N ARG A 325 -17.83 7.36 -12.18
CA ARG A 325 -17.45 6.40 -13.22
C ARG A 325 -17.08 7.14 -14.50
N TYR A 326 -16.35 6.49 -15.40
CA TYR A 326 -16.03 7.05 -16.73
C TYR A 326 -17.26 7.55 -17.50
N ARG A 327 -18.37 6.80 -17.42
CA ARG A 327 -19.62 7.12 -18.14
C ARG A 327 -20.32 8.36 -17.57
N ASP A 328 -20.07 8.70 -16.31
CA ASP A 328 -20.72 9.82 -15.63
C ASP A 328 -20.00 11.14 -15.96
N ALA A 329 -18.81 11.08 -16.58
CA ALA A 329 -18.01 12.24 -16.97
C ALA A 329 -18.37 12.83 -18.35
N GLN A 330 -19.41 12.30 -19.01
CA GLN A 330 -19.89 12.86 -20.27
C GLN A 330 -20.55 14.23 -20.05
N PRO A 331 -20.37 15.19 -20.97
CA PRO A 331 -21.06 16.46 -20.89
C PRO A 331 -22.58 16.23 -20.86
N ALA A 332 -23.30 16.99 -20.05
CA ALA A 332 -24.75 17.08 -20.19
C ALA A 332 -25.07 17.41 -21.66
N PRO A 333 -26.08 16.78 -22.28
CA PRO A 333 -26.46 17.14 -23.65
C PRO A 333 -26.68 18.65 -23.71
N ALA A 334 -26.11 19.30 -24.73
CA ALA A 334 -26.34 20.72 -24.97
C ALA A 334 -27.86 20.92 -25.10
N ALA A 335 -28.41 21.78 -24.24
CA ALA A 335 -29.82 22.13 -24.23
C ALA A 335 -30.19 22.98 -25.46
#